data_AF-A0A6G1Q5Q2-F1
#
_entry.id   AF-A0A6G1Q5Q2-F1
#
_cell.length_a   1.000
_cell.length_b   1.000
_cell.length_c   1.000
_cell.angle_alpha   90.00
_cell.angle_beta   90.00
_cell.angle_gamma   90.00
#
_symmetry.space_group_name_H-M   'P 1'
#
loop_
_entity.id
_entity.type
_entity.pdbx_description
1 polymer ?
#
loop_
_entity_poly.entity_id
_entity_poly.type
_entity_poly.pdbx_seq_one_letter_code
_entity_poly.pdbx_strand_id
1 'polypeptide(L)'
;MKWGWVFLGVFLSLGTLSWGEKGLEIPEYDGKDRVHSLTAKNYKSIMKKYDVMVIYYHKNVDGNRSAMKQFQIEELALELITSQAAITFQLAAQVLDDLDDEDIGFGLVDEKKDSAVAKKLGLDEVESIYIFTDDEIIEYDGELAADTLVEFLYDVIEDPVEIIDNERELKGFYNNDEVIKLVGYFKSEKSQHFIEYDDAAEEFHPFVKFFATFDPKIAKKLKLKLNEVDFYEPFMEEPDTIPGKPYMESELVEYIEQHDRPTLRKLEPHSMYEIWEDDIDGEHIVAFAEEDDPDGFEFLEILKEVARDNTDNPNLSIIWIDPDNFPLLVPYWERTFRIDLSSPQIGVVDVEDADSVWMEMDDDDDMPTADELEQWIEDVLSGDIDPDDDDDNEEEEDDDDDNDKDDDKEEDDDDDDDDDDDDDDDDDDDDDDDDDDDDDDDDDDDDDDDDDE
;
A
#
# COMPACT_ATOMS: atom_id res chain seq x y z
N MET A 1 38.32 25.66 -47.53
CA MET A 1 38.39 25.48 -46.06
C MET A 1 37.72 26.66 -45.37
N LYS A 2 36.39 26.72 -45.44
CA LYS A 2 35.49 27.72 -44.81
C LYS A 2 34.09 27.16 -45.03
N TRP A 3 33.59 26.32 -44.12
CA TRP A 3 32.16 25.99 -43.95
C TRP A 3 31.90 24.87 -42.93
N GLY A 4 32.91 24.08 -42.53
CA GLY A 4 32.70 22.99 -41.56
C GLY A 4 32.43 23.42 -40.12
N TRP A 5 32.72 24.67 -39.73
CA TRP A 5 32.58 25.13 -38.34
C TRP A 5 31.34 26.01 -38.09
N VAL A 6 30.64 26.44 -39.15
CA VAL A 6 29.42 27.25 -39.02
C VAL A 6 28.19 26.38 -38.82
N PHE A 7 28.24 25.10 -39.21
CA PHE A 7 27.13 24.17 -38.98
C PHE A 7 27.10 23.56 -37.57
N LEU A 8 28.23 23.53 -36.85
CA LEU A 8 28.25 23.00 -35.47
C LEU A 8 27.62 23.98 -34.45
N GLY A 9 27.73 25.29 -34.70
CA GLY A 9 27.16 26.32 -33.83
C GLY A 9 25.65 26.54 -34.00
N VAL A 10 25.06 26.06 -35.09
CA VAL A 10 23.61 26.19 -35.35
C VAL A 10 22.85 24.97 -34.82
N PHE A 11 23.48 23.80 -34.69
CA PHE A 11 22.87 22.63 -34.05
C PHE A 11 22.96 22.66 -32.51
N LEU A 12 23.94 23.35 -31.93
CA LEU A 12 24.05 23.52 -30.47
C LEU A 12 23.09 24.57 -29.89
N SER A 13 22.44 25.40 -30.71
CA SER A 13 21.44 26.39 -30.26
C SER A 13 20.00 25.98 -30.58
N LEU A 14 19.78 24.72 -30.97
CA LEU A 14 18.46 24.13 -31.24
C LEU A 14 18.08 23.03 -30.24
N GLY A 15 18.96 22.68 -29.30
CA GLY A 15 18.56 21.98 -28.07
C GLY A 15 17.95 23.00 -27.11
N THR A 16 16.82 22.66 -26.51
CA THR A 16 15.97 23.51 -25.63
C THR A 16 15.10 24.55 -26.33
N LEU A 17 14.31 24.11 -27.31
CA LEU A 17 12.99 24.72 -27.57
C LEU A 17 11.95 23.60 -27.49
N SER A 18 11.86 22.99 -26.32
CA SER A 18 10.64 22.31 -25.89
C SER A 18 9.57 23.40 -25.76
N TRP A 19 8.65 23.46 -26.72
CA TRP A 19 7.50 24.38 -26.70
C TRP A 19 6.30 23.79 -25.95
N GLY A 20 6.54 22.81 -25.07
CA GLY A 20 5.51 22.09 -24.32
C GLY A 20 5.65 22.12 -22.79
N GLU A 21 6.71 22.70 -22.22
CA GLU A 21 6.95 22.68 -20.76
C GLU A 21 5.87 23.43 -19.95
N LYS A 22 5.24 24.47 -20.53
CA LYS A 22 4.19 25.21 -19.83
C LYS A 22 2.88 24.42 -19.80
N GLY A 23 2.50 23.96 -18.61
CA GLY A 23 1.25 23.22 -18.36
C GLY A 23 1.44 21.79 -17.83
N LEU A 24 2.69 21.32 -17.69
CA LEU A 24 3.07 20.03 -17.09
C LEU A 24 4.18 20.23 -16.05
N GLU A 25 4.17 21.37 -15.37
CA GLU A 25 5.11 21.65 -14.29
C GLU A 25 4.64 20.85 -13.06
N ILE A 26 5.30 19.72 -12.80
CA ILE A 26 5.05 18.91 -11.60
C ILE A 26 5.47 19.76 -10.38
N PRO A 27 4.60 19.91 -9.36
CA PRO A 27 4.94 20.64 -8.16
C PRO A 27 6.19 20.06 -7.49
N GLU A 28 7.20 20.88 -7.31
CA GLU A 28 8.33 20.59 -6.42
C GLU A 28 8.07 21.29 -5.09
N TYR A 29 8.49 20.68 -3.98
CA TYR A 29 8.36 21.29 -2.66
C TYR A 29 9.07 22.65 -2.63
N ASP A 30 8.33 23.71 -2.31
CA ASP A 30 8.78 25.10 -2.38
C ASP A 30 9.58 25.56 -1.16
N GLY A 31 9.80 24.65 -0.20
CA GLY A 31 10.56 24.88 1.03
C GLY A 31 9.79 25.62 2.12
N LYS A 32 8.49 25.89 1.95
CA LYS A 32 7.66 26.50 3.00
C LYS A 32 7.03 25.44 3.89
N ASP A 33 7.20 25.63 5.20
CA ASP A 33 6.55 24.81 6.22
C ASP A 33 5.04 25.09 6.28
N ARG A 34 4.24 24.08 5.91
CA ARG A 34 2.77 24.10 5.95
C ARG A 34 2.18 23.16 7.00
N VAL A 35 2.97 22.24 7.53
CA VAL A 35 2.52 21.18 8.44
C VAL A 35 2.60 21.65 9.90
N HIS A 36 1.52 21.49 10.66
CA HIS A 36 1.44 21.93 12.04
C HIS A 36 2.00 20.92 13.03
N SER A 37 2.89 21.33 13.94
CA SER A 37 3.16 20.53 15.14
C SER A 37 2.00 20.66 16.14
N LEU A 38 1.25 19.58 16.35
CA LEU A 38 0.08 19.55 17.22
C LEU A 38 0.47 19.18 18.64
N THR A 39 0.22 20.13 19.54
CA THR A 39 0.54 20.03 20.96
C THR A 39 -0.69 20.29 21.82
N ALA A 40 -0.59 19.97 23.11
CA ALA A 40 -1.66 20.24 24.07
C ALA A 40 -2.11 21.71 24.12
N LYS A 41 -1.28 22.66 23.64
CA LYS A 41 -1.58 24.09 23.63
C LYS A 41 -2.39 24.56 22.41
N ASN A 42 -2.19 23.95 21.24
CA ASN A 42 -2.70 24.48 19.97
C ASN A 42 -3.66 23.53 19.22
N TYR A 43 -3.67 22.22 19.53
CA TYR A 43 -4.42 21.25 18.71
C TYR A 43 -5.89 21.66 18.52
N LYS A 44 -6.61 22.02 19.59
CA LYS A 44 -8.02 22.45 19.51
C LYS A 44 -8.28 23.67 18.62
N SER A 45 -7.32 24.59 18.52
CA SER A 45 -7.49 25.78 17.68
C SER A 45 -7.15 25.50 16.23
N ILE A 46 -6.20 24.58 15.99
CA ILE A 46 -5.77 24.20 14.65
C ILE A 46 -6.81 23.28 14.00
N MET A 47 -7.28 22.25 14.71
CA MET A 47 -8.36 21.35 14.25
C MET A 47 -9.65 22.09 13.86
N LYS A 48 -9.88 23.31 14.37
CA LYS A 48 -11.09 24.11 14.06
C LYS A 48 -10.91 25.06 12.89
N LYS A 49 -9.69 25.17 12.37
CA LYS A 49 -9.36 26.08 11.27
C LYS A 49 -9.64 25.43 9.93
N TYR A 50 -9.53 24.12 9.87
CA TYR A 50 -9.57 23.30 8.67
C TYR A 50 -10.86 22.48 8.66
N ASP A 51 -11.41 22.28 7.48
CA ASP A 51 -12.57 21.42 7.25
C ASP A 51 -12.13 19.95 7.29
N VAL A 52 -10.97 19.65 6.69
CA VAL A 52 -10.28 18.35 6.79
C VAL A 52 -8.93 18.52 7.47
N MET A 53 -8.62 17.68 8.46
CA MET A 53 -7.31 17.66 9.12
C MET A 53 -6.63 16.29 8.99
N VAL A 54 -5.51 16.26 8.27
CA VAL A 54 -4.65 15.09 8.08
C VAL A 54 -3.53 15.11 9.12
N ILE A 55 -3.44 14.06 9.93
CA ILE A 55 -2.50 13.96 11.06
C ILE A 55 -1.62 12.73 10.88
N TYR A 56 -0.31 12.93 10.81
CA TYR A 56 0.65 11.84 10.94
C TYR A 56 1.01 11.64 12.42
N TYR A 57 0.65 10.48 12.97
CA TYR A 57 0.98 10.10 14.35
C TYR A 57 2.31 9.35 14.35
N HIS A 58 3.39 10.04 14.68
CA HIS A 58 4.73 9.53 14.42
C HIS A 58 5.44 9.08 15.70
N LYS A 59 6.34 8.10 15.52
CA LYS A 59 7.25 7.65 16.56
C LYS A 59 8.09 8.80 17.08
N ASN A 60 8.35 8.79 18.38
CA ASN A 60 9.23 9.79 18.96
C ASN A 60 10.68 9.61 18.49
N VAL A 61 11.22 10.63 17.84
CA VAL A 61 12.65 10.74 17.57
C VAL A 61 13.35 11.14 18.89
N ASP A 62 13.88 10.14 19.61
CA ASP A 62 14.61 10.34 20.86
C ASP A 62 15.96 11.00 20.57
N GLY A 63 16.11 12.27 20.94
CA GLY A 63 17.42 12.95 20.91
C GLY A 63 18.40 12.27 21.86
N ASN A 64 19.46 11.67 21.32
CA ASN A 64 20.54 11.10 22.13
C ASN A 64 21.08 12.19 23.09
N ARG A 65 20.93 11.97 24.40
CA ARG A 65 20.95 13.02 25.44
C ARG A 65 22.33 13.60 25.75
N SER A 66 23.33 13.41 24.89
CA SER A 66 24.74 13.69 25.16
C SER A 66 25.36 14.85 24.36
N ALA A 67 24.59 15.76 23.76
CA ALA A 67 25.16 16.97 23.17
C ALA A 67 24.18 18.16 23.12
N MET A 68 23.80 18.72 24.27
CA MET A 68 23.10 20.03 24.31
C MET A 68 24.03 21.16 23.82
N LYS A 69 24.03 21.45 22.52
CA LYS A 69 24.34 22.76 21.97
C LYS A 69 23.28 23.13 20.94
N GLN A 70 22.94 24.42 20.94
CA GLN A 70 21.86 25.12 20.24
C GLN A 70 21.70 24.84 18.73
N PHE A 71 22.60 24.06 18.12
CA PHE A 71 22.55 23.56 16.73
C PHE A 71 21.63 22.35 16.54
N GLN A 72 21.33 21.55 17.58
CA GLN A 72 20.50 20.34 17.44
C GLN A 72 18.99 20.61 17.34
N ILE A 73 18.52 21.81 17.70
CA ILE A 73 17.10 22.15 17.46
C ILE A 73 16.86 22.34 15.96
N GLU A 74 17.84 22.88 15.23
CA GLU A 74 17.83 22.91 13.76
C GLU A 74 18.03 21.50 13.17
N GLU A 75 18.85 20.64 13.77
CA GLU A 75 19.11 19.28 13.28
C GLU A 75 17.95 18.31 13.51
N LEU A 76 17.21 18.40 14.63
CA LEU A 76 15.99 17.63 14.92
C LEU A 76 14.77 18.14 14.14
N ALA A 77 14.66 19.47 13.98
CA ALA A 77 13.70 20.02 13.03
C ALA A 77 14.08 19.57 11.61
N LEU A 78 15.36 19.55 11.24
CA LEU A 78 15.81 18.95 9.98
C LEU A 78 15.43 17.49 9.93
N GLU A 79 15.74 16.64 10.91
CA GLU A 79 15.46 15.20 10.87
C GLU A 79 13.97 14.89 10.71
N LEU A 80 13.10 15.68 11.36
CA LEU A 80 11.64 15.60 11.21
C LEU A 80 11.11 16.32 9.95
N ILE A 81 11.88 17.23 9.32
CA ILE A 81 11.55 17.92 8.05
C ILE A 81 12.19 17.18 6.86
N THR A 82 13.16 16.30 7.10
CA THR A 82 13.95 15.53 6.12
C THR A 82 13.61 14.05 6.13
N SER A 83 12.81 13.57 7.08
CA SER A 83 12.24 12.24 6.92
C SER A 83 11.44 12.23 5.62
N GLN A 84 11.57 11.15 4.85
CA GLN A 84 10.85 11.01 3.59
C GLN A 84 9.35 11.26 3.79
N ALA A 85 8.79 10.75 4.88
CA ALA A 85 7.43 10.98 5.35
C ALA A 85 7.05 12.47 5.47
N ALA A 86 7.91 13.29 6.07
CA ALA A 86 7.62 14.70 6.25
C ALA A 86 7.73 15.50 4.96
N ILE A 87 8.66 15.15 4.07
CA ILE A 87 8.75 15.77 2.74
C ILE A 87 7.50 15.42 1.92
N THR A 88 7.06 14.15 1.96
CA THR A 88 5.80 13.69 1.37
C THR A 88 4.61 14.51 1.89
N PHE A 89 4.48 14.65 3.21
CA PHE A 89 3.42 15.44 3.86
C PHE A 89 3.45 16.93 3.47
N GLN A 90 4.63 17.54 3.41
CA GLN A 90 4.77 18.96 3.04
C GLN A 90 4.41 19.19 1.56
N LEU A 91 4.74 18.23 0.69
CA LEU A 91 4.37 18.29 -0.72
C LEU A 91 2.86 18.14 -0.89
N ALA A 92 2.23 17.16 -0.22
CA ALA A 92 0.78 17.01 -0.22
C ALA A 92 0.09 18.28 0.30
N ALA A 93 0.56 18.82 1.42
CA ALA A 93 0.08 20.08 1.96
C ALA A 93 0.23 21.25 0.98
N GLN A 94 1.33 21.31 0.21
CA GLN A 94 1.51 22.34 -0.81
C GLN A 94 0.53 22.22 -1.97
N VAL A 95 0.28 21.00 -2.46
CA VAL A 95 -0.62 20.75 -3.58
C VAL A 95 -2.06 21.12 -3.19
N LEU A 96 -2.47 20.78 -1.96
CA LEU A 96 -3.82 20.99 -1.47
C LEU A 96 -4.06 22.40 -0.89
N ASP A 97 -3.01 23.20 -0.59
CA ASP A 97 -3.13 24.61 -0.13
C ASP A 97 -3.79 25.52 -1.17
N ASP A 98 -3.74 25.13 -2.46
CA ASP A 98 -4.36 25.85 -3.58
C ASP A 98 -5.76 25.31 -3.94
N LEU A 99 -6.32 24.34 -3.19
CA LEU A 99 -7.72 23.91 -3.41
C LEU A 99 -8.69 25.00 -2.94
N ASP A 100 -9.65 25.33 -3.79
CA ASP A 100 -10.69 26.32 -3.48
C ASP A 100 -11.91 25.70 -2.77
N ASP A 101 -12.04 24.37 -2.79
CA ASP A 101 -13.26 23.66 -2.35
C ASP A 101 -13.31 23.45 -0.83
N GLU A 102 -12.24 22.95 -0.21
CA GLU A 102 -12.15 22.67 1.24
C GLU A 102 -10.81 23.16 1.85
N ASP A 103 -10.83 23.67 3.08
CA ASP A 103 -9.61 24.05 3.80
C ASP A 103 -8.95 22.79 4.41
N ILE A 104 -7.97 22.19 3.71
CA ILE A 104 -7.25 20.99 4.19
C ILE A 104 -6.00 21.38 5.01
N GLY A 105 -5.91 20.86 6.23
CA GLY A 105 -4.79 21.08 7.14
C GLY A 105 -3.97 19.82 7.36
N PHE A 106 -2.66 19.98 7.51
CA PHE A 106 -1.75 18.89 7.83
C PHE A 106 -1.11 19.08 9.21
N GLY A 107 -0.93 18.02 9.97
CA GLY A 107 -0.32 18.07 11.29
C GLY A 107 0.49 16.84 11.68
N LEU A 108 1.37 17.03 12.66
CA LEU A 108 2.21 15.99 13.27
C LEU A 108 1.88 15.87 14.75
N VAL A 109 1.77 14.64 15.25
CA VAL A 109 1.66 14.33 16.68
C VAL A 109 2.77 13.35 17.06
N ASP A 110 3.57 13.71 18.06
CA ASP A 110 4.65 12.86 18.57
C ASP A 110 4.12 11.91 19.65
N GLU A 111 4.33 10.60 19.45
CA GLU A 111 3.90 9.52 20.36
C GLU A 111 4.27 9.77 21.83
N LYS A 112 5.48 10.25 22.12
CA LYS A 112 5.93 10.45 23.51
C LYS A 112 5.65 11.86 24.01
N LYS A 113 6.00 12.89 23.24
CA LYS A 113 5.89 14.29 23.67
C LYS A 113 4.44 14.75 23.77
N ASP A 114 3.61 14.28 22.85
CA ASP A 114 2.21 14.71 22.69
C ASP A 114 1.21 13.56 22.86
N SER A 115 1.59 12.49 23.58
CA SER A 115 0.71 11.37 23.98
C SER A 115 -0.66 11.77 24.53
N ALA A 116 -0.75 12.89 25.26
CA ALA A 116 -2.02 13.39 25.80
C ALA A 116 -2.91 14.04 24.73
N VAL A 117 -2.36 14.43 23.58
CA VAL A 117 -3.08 14.87 22.38
C VAL A 117 -3.53 13.64 21.60
N ALA A 118 -2.60 12.72 21.30
CA ALA A 118 -2.90 11.45 20.63
C ALA A 118 -4.10 10.73 21.26
N LYS A 119 -4.03 10.49 22.59
CA LYS A 119 -5.13 9.87 23.35
C LYS A 119 -6.46 10.63 23.31
N LYS A 120 -6.45 11.95 23.10
CA LYS A 120 -7.68 12.74 23.01
C LYS A 120 -8.27 12.78 21.61
N LEU A 121 -7.43 12.58 20.61
CA LEU A 121 -7.82 12.50 19.20
C LEU A 121 -8.13 11.06 18.80
N GLY A 122 -7.76 10.06 19.61
CA GLY A 122 -8.00 8.65 19.29
C GLY A 122 -6.92 8.06 18.37
N LEU A 123 -5.71 8.63 18.38
CA LEU A 123 -4.59 8.10 17.59
C LEU A 123 -3.97 6.95 18.38
N ASP A 124 -4.19 5.73 17.93
CA ASP A 124 -3.81 4.52 18.64
C ASP A 124 -2.59 3.83 17.99
N GLU A 125 -2.44 3.92 16.67
CA GLU A 125 -1.37 3.28 15.91
C GLU A 125 -0.25 4.24 15.49
N VAL A 126 0.96 3.90 15.90
CA VAL A 126 2.14 4.75 15.70
C VAL A 126 2.72 4.48 14.32
N GLU A 127 3.09 5.56 13.64
CA GLU A 127 3.51 5.57 12.24
C GLU A 127 2.35 5.54 11.23
N SER A 128 1.13 5.81 11.68
CA SER A 128 -0.09 5.84 10.86
C SER A 128 -0.63 7.27 10.63
N ILE A 129 -1.48 7.42 9.60
CA ILE A 129 -2.09 8.70 9.21
C ILE A 129 -3.58 8.67 9.56
N TYR A 130 -4.05 9.72 10.22
CA TYR A 130 -5.46 9.89 10.59
C TYR A 130 -6.03 11.13 9.92
N ILE A 131 -7.17 10.98 9.23
CA ILE A 131 -7.85 12.05 8.52
C ILE A 131 -9.16 12.34 9.25
N PHE A 132 -9.27 13.55 9.76
CA PHE A 132 -10.47 14.05 10.42
C PHE A 132 -11.26 14.86 9.40
N THR A 133 -12.47 14.42 9.09
CA THR A 133 -13.40 15.14 8.20
C THR A 133 -14.78 15.09 8.83
N ASP A 134 -15.48 16.23 8.87
CA ASP A 134 -16.76 16.37 9.56
C ASP A 134 -16.75 15.82 11.01
N ASP A 135 -17.51 14.76 11.27
CA ASP A 135 -17.56 14.04 12.57
C ASP A 135 -16.85 12.67 12.51
N GLU A 136 -16.20 12.34 11.38
CA GLU A 136 -15.53 11.06 11.10
C GLU A 136 -14.01 11.11 11.26
N ILE A 137 -13.43 9.94 11.56
CA ILE A 137 -11.99 9.71 11.66
C ILE A 137 -11.63 8.52 10.77
N ILE A 138 -10.94 8.80 9.68
CA ILE A 138 -10.46 7.79 8.74
C ILE A 138 -9.00 7.47 9.07
N GLU A 139 -8.69 6.19 9.26
CA GLU A 139 -7.32 5.69 9.34
C GLU A 139 -6.85 5.36 7.92
N TYR A 140 -5.79 6.05 7.48
CA TYR A 140 -5.19 5.80 6.17
C TYR A 140 -4.07 4.78 6.34
N ASP A 141 -4.28 3.60 5.76
CA ASP A 141 -3.38 2.47 5.81
C ASP A 141 -2.92 2.06 4.40
N GLY A 142 -2.44 3.07 3.67
CA GLY A 142 -1.92 2.95 2.31
C GLY A 142 -0.47 3.40 2.19
N GLU A 143 0.04 3.38 0.97
CA GLU A 143 1.40 3.79 0.63
C GLU A 143 1.69 5.22 1.10
N LEU A 144 2.85 5.43 1.70
CA LEU A 144 3.32 6.75 2.12
C LEU A 144 3.96 7.53 0.96
N ALA A 145 3.16 7.79 -0.08
CA ALA A 145 3.53 8.57 -1.26
C ALA A 145 2.64 9.82 -1.40
N ALA A 146 3.19 10.89 -1.97
CA ALA A 146 2.53 12.20 -1.95
C ALA A 146 1.36 12.26 -2.96
N ASP A 147 1.54 11.65 -4.12
CA ASP A 147 0.52 11.42 -5.13
C ASP A 147 -0.61 10.54 -4.61
N THR A 148 -0.29 9.36 -4.05
CA THR A 148 -1.31 8.45 -3.48
C THR A 148 -2.13 9.12 -2.38
N LEU A 149 -1.47 9.81 -1.44
CA LEU A 149 -2.17 10.52 -0.36
C LEU A 149 -3.00 11.70 -0.87
N VAL A 150 -2.51 12.45 -1.87
CA VAL A 150 -3.28 13.56 -2.47
C VAL A 150 -4.49 13.04 -3.23
N GLU A 151 -4.35 11.95 -3.97
CA GLU A 151 -5.46 11.28 -4.65
C GLU A 151 -6.51 10.79 -3.65
N PHE A 152 -6.08 10.10 -2.59
CA PHE A 152 -6.97 9.66 -1.52
C PHE A 152 -7.71 10.84 -0.86
N LEU A 153 -7.03 11.96 -0.63
CA LEU A 153 -7.66 13.16 -0.06
C LEU A 153 -8.63 13.84 -1.01
N TYR A 154 -8.48 13.71 -2.34
CA TYR A 154 -9.51 14.13 -3.28
C TYR A 154 -10.76 13.29 -3.13
N ASP A 155 -10.62 11.98 -2.98
CA ASP A 155 -11.75 11.10 -2.73
C ASP A 155 -12.43 11.43 -1.38
N VAL A 156 -11.67 11.71 -0.32
CA VAL A 156 -12.22 12.07 1.00
C VAL A 156 -13.10 13.33 0.97
N ILE A 157 -12.75 14.35 0.17
CA ILE A 157 -13.52 15.61 0.09
C ILE A 157 -14.71 15.53 -0.87
N GLU A 158 -14.88 14.46 -1.63
CA GLU A 158 -16.08 14.24 -2.44
C GLU A 158 -17.29 13.85 -1.57
N ASP A 159 -18.50 14.08 -2.11
CA ASP A 159 -19.73 13.67 -1.42
C ASP A 159 -19.74 12.13 -1.25
N PRO A 160 -20.11 11.59 -0.07
CA PRO A 160 -20.06 10.15 0.19
C PRO A 160 -21.05 9.34 -0.66
N VAL A 161 -22.10 9.97 -1.21
CA VAL A 161 -23.09 9.32 -2.08
C VAL A 161 -23.19 9.99 -3.45
N GLU A 162 -22.80 9.25 -4.49
CA GLU A 162 -22.92 9.68 -5.88
C GLU A 162 -24.35 9.49 -6.44
N ILE A 163 -24.91 10.54 -7.06
CA ILE A 163 -26.27 10.48 -7.63
C ILE A 163 -26.27 10.07 -9.11
N ILE A 164 -26.89 8.94 -9.41
CA ILE A 164 -27.14 8.45 -10.78
C ILE A 164 -28.46 8.98 -11.31
N ASP A 165 -28.39 10.00 -12.17
CA ASP A 165 -29.54 10.68 -12.76
C ASP A 165 -29.74 10.38 -14.25
N ASN A 166 -28.73 9.81 -14.93
CA ASN A 166 -28.82 9.50 -16.35
C ASN A 166 -28.13 8.20 -16.77
N GLU A 167 -28.33 7.81 -18.05
CA GLU A 167 -27.81 6.54 -18.58
C GLU A 167 -26.29 6.49 -18.73
N ARG A 168 -25.61 7.64 -18.78
CA ARG A 168 -24.15 7.69 -18.87
C ARG A 168 -23.54 7.44 -17.50
N GLU A 169 -24.05 8.09 -16.45
CA GLU A 169 -23.67 7.82 -15.06
C GLU A 169 -23.96 6.36 -14.70
N LEU A 170 -25.12 5.83 -15.08
CA LEU A 170 -25.43 4.41 -14.88
C LEU A 170 -24.41 3.49 -15.59
N LYS A 171 -23.87 3.88 -16.73
CA LYS A 171 -22.80 3.12 -17.38
C LYS A 171 -21.48 3.23 -16.59
N GLY A 172 -21.16 4.41 -16.06
CA GLY A 172 -20.00 4.61 -15.19
C GLY A 172 -20.07 3.71 -13.95
N PHE A 173 -21.23 3.66 -13.29
CA PHE A 173 -21.50 2.76 -12.18
C PHE A 173 -21.16 1.28 -12.49
N TYR A 174 -21.56 0.78 -13.67
CA TYR A 174 -21.25 -0.60 -14.05
C TYR A 174 -19.79 -0.84 -14.46
N ASN A 175 -19.04 0.22 -14.78
CA ASN A 175 -17.64 0.13 -15.15
C ASN A 175 -16.68 0.14 -13.94
N ASN A 176 -17.19 0.46 -12.75
CA ASN A 176 -16.41 0.41 -11.52
C ASN A 176 -16.66 -0.94 -10.82
N ASP A 177 -15.93 -2.00 -11.18
CA ASP A 177 -16.14 -3.35 -10.65
C ASP A 177 -14.97 -3.85 -9.78
N GLU A 178 -14.00 -3.00 -9.45
CA GLU A 178 -12.82 -3.37 -8.65
C GLU A 178 -13.00 -3.13 -7.15
N VAL A 179 -13.99 -2.32 -6.76
CA VAL A 179 -14.28 -1.98 -5.36
C VAL A 179 -15.71 -2.34 -4.97
N ILE A 180 -15.93 -2.53 -3.66
CA ILE A 180 -17.28 -2.71 -3.12
C ILE A 180 -18.10 -1.47 -3.44
N LYS A 181 -19.31 -1.66 -3.95
CA LYS A 181 -20.23 -0.56 -4.21
C LYS A 181 -21.68 -0.89 -3.87
N LEU A 182 -22.40 0.11 -3.43
CA LEU A 182 -23.83 0.00 -3.12
C LEU A 182 -24.65 0.92 -4.01
N VAL A 183 -25.88 0.53 -4.34
CA VAL A 183 -26.81 1.41 -5.06
C VAL A 183 -28.23 1.34 -4.50
N GLY A 184 -28.72 2.48 -4.03
CA GLY A 184 -30.07 2.62 -3.48
C GLY A 184 -31.04 3.38 -4.38
N TYR A 185 -32.32 2.97 -4.41
CA TYR A 185 -33.39 3.76 -5.04
C TYR A 185 -34.29 4.41 -4.00
N PHE A 186 -34.23 5.73 -3.90
CA PHE A 186 -34.98 6.50 -2.92
C PHE A 186 -35.95 7.49 -3.56
N LYS A 187 -36.81 8.08 -2.73
CA LYS A 187 -37.82 9.02 -3.21
C LYS A 187 -37.24 10.38 -3.59
N SER A 188 -36.22 10.82 -2.84
CA SER A 188 -35.52 12.11 -2.93
C SER A 188 -34.47 12.18 -1.83
N GLU A 189 -33.50 13.08 -1.95
CA GLU A 189 -32.54 13.46 -0.89
C GLU A 189 -33.20 13.71 0.48
N LYS A 190 -34.42 14.24 0.50
CA LYS A 190 -35.14 14.58 1.75
C LYS A 190 -35.88 13.41 2.39
N SER A 191 -35.71 12.20 1.87
CA SER A 191 -36.40 11.02 2.41
C SER A 191 -35.60 10.44 3.55
N GLN A 192 -36.28 10.04 4.65
CA GLN A 192 -35.57 9.49 5.81
C GLN A 192 -34.67 8.32 5.43
N HIS A 193 -35.12 7.42 4.54
CA HIS A 193 -34.32 6.27 4.12
C HIS A 193 -33.09 6.62 3.29
N PHE A 194 -33.07 7.78 2.63
CA PHE A 194 -31.86 8.27 1.99
C PHE A 194 -30.91 8.85 3.02
N ILE A 195 -31.42 9.62 3.99
CA ILE A 195 -30.59 10.17 5.08
C ILE A 195 -29.88 9.04 5.84
N GLU A 196 -30.60 7.99 6.23
CA GLU A 196 -29.97 6.83 6.91
C GLU A 196 -28.97 6.05 6.02
N TYR A 197 -29.07 6.20 4.70
CA TYR A 197 -28.15 5.58 3.74
C TYR A 197 -26.92 6.46 3.48
N ASP A 198 -27.11 7.78 3.52
CA ASP A 198 -26.09 8.82 3.45
C ASP A 198 -25.23 8.79 4.72
N ASP A 199 -25.87 8.76 5.90
CA ASP A 199 -25.22 8.59 7.20
C ASP A 199 -24.39 7.29 7.23
N ALA A 200 -24.88 6.19 6.64
CA ALA A 200 -24.12 4.94 6.56
C ALA A 200 -22.97 4.99 5.52
N ALA A 201 -23.04 5.87 4.53
CA ALA A 201 -21.99 6.03 3.53
C ALA A 201 -20.78 6.76 4.14
N GLU A 202 -21.02 7.73 5.02
CA GLU A 202 -19.96 8.47 5.74
C GLU A 202 -19.02 7.51 6.51
N GLU A 203 -19.54 6.44 7.11
CA GLU A 203 -18.77 5.45 7.88
C GLU A 203 -17.76 4.63 7.04
N PHE A 204 -17.98 4.51 5.73
CA PHE A 204 -17.09 3.74 4.83
C PHE A 204 -16.42 4.59 3.76
N HIS A 205 -16.60 5.91 3.81
CA HIS A 205 -16.03 6.83 2.84
C HIS A 205 -14.52 6.99 3.06
N PRO A 206 -13.67 6.91 2.03
CA PRO A 206 -13.98 6.75 0.60
C PRO A 206 -13.81 5.32 0.04
N PHE A 207 -13.57 4.32 0.90
CA PHE A 207 -13.21 2.96 0.50
C PHE A 207 -14.36 2.20 -0.17
N VAL A 208 -15.59 2.34 0.33
CA VAL A 208 -16.79 1.74 -0.26
C VAL A 208 -17.57 2.82 -1.02
N LYS A 209 -17.87 2.58 -2.31
CA LYS A 209 -18.55 3.58 -3.14
C LYS A 209 -20.07 3.47 -3.03
N PHE A 210 -20.73 4.51 -2.51
CA PHE A 210 -22.18 4.55 -2.41
C PHE A 210 -22.80 5.34 -3.56
N PHE A 211 -23.80 4.74 -4.20
CA PHE A 211 -24.59 5.37 -5.24
C PHE A 211 -26.07 5.47 -4.84
N ALA A 212 -26.76 6.48 -5.35
CA ALA A 212 -28.20 6.57 -5.21
C ALA A 212 -28.86 7.05 -6.50
N THR A 213 -30.13 6.69 -6.68
CA THR A 213 -30.97 7.31 -7.72
C THR A 213 -32.30 7.73 -7.15
N PHE A 214 -32.83 8.83 -7.70
CA PHE A 214 -34.20 9.26 -7.46
C PHE A 214 -35.08 9.16 -8.71
N ASP A 215 -34.51 8.77 -9.87
CA ASP A 215 -35.26 8.59 -11.12
C ASP A 215 -35.83 7.14 -11.22
N PRO A 216 -37.17 6.98 -11.25
CA PRO A 216 -37.79 5.66 -11.43
C PRO A 216 -37.38 4.92 -12.72
N LYS A 217 -36.87 5.62 -13.73
CA LYS A 217 -36.37 5.00 -14.96
C LYS A 217 -35.00 4.37 -14.77
N ILE A 218 -34.11 5.02 -14.02
CA ILE A 218 -32.79 4.49 -13.68
C ILE A 218 -32.96 3.30 -12.74
N ALA A 219 -33.76 3.46 -11.67
CA ALA A 219 -34.11 2.37 -10.77
C ALA A 219 -34.67 1.14 -11.51
N LYS A 220 -35.51 1.35 -12.53
CA LYS A 220 -36.03 0.25 -13.34
C LYS A 220 -34.94 -0.51 -14.12
N LYS A 221 -33.86 0.15 -14.53
CA LYS A 221 -32.73 -0.49 -15.21
C LYS A 221 -31.86 -1.27 -14.23
N LEU A 222 -31.62 -0.71 -13.06
CA LEU A 222 -31.00 -1.36 -11.91
C LEU A 222 -31.86 -2.50 -11.34
N LYS A 223 -33.14 -2.57 -11.72
CA LYS A 223 -34.16 -3.52 -11.21
C LYS A 223 -34.56 -3.29 -9.74
N LEU A 224 -34.16 -2.16 -9.15
CA LEU A 224 -34.48 -1.75 -7.79
C LEU A 224 -35.95 -1.33 -7.59
N LYS A 225 -36.50 -1.69 -6.43
CA LYS A 225 -37.74 -1.13 -5.88
C LYS A 225 -37.45 0.05 -4.96
N LEU A 226 -38.46 0.84 -4.63
CA LEU A 226 -38.30 1.98 -3.72
C LEU A 226 -37.78 1.51 -2.34
N ASN A 227 -36.77 2.21 -1.82
CA ASN A 227 -35.99 1.93 -0.62
C ASN A 227 -35.29 0.57 -0.63
N GLU A 228 -35.04 -0.01 -1.80
CA GLU A 228 -34.19 -1.19 -1.98
C GLU A 228 -32.76 -0.70 -2.20
N VAL A 229 -31.81 -1.40 -1.60
CA VAL A 229 -30.37 -1.20 -1.76
C VAL A 229 -29.80 -2.53 -2.23
N ASP A 230 -29.02 -2.49 -3.30
CA ASP A 230 -28.26 -3.61 -3.82
C ASP A 230 -26.78 -3.38 -3.47
N PHE A 231 -26.12 -4.41 -2.95
CA PHE A 231 -24.70 -4.50 -2.65
C PHE A 231 -24.01 -5.26 -3.78
N TYR A 232 -22.89 -4.72 -4.28
CA TYR A 232 -22.07 -5.34 -5.30
C TYR A 232 -20.69 -5.60 -4.70
N GLU A 233 -20.37 -6.87 -4.53
CA GLU A 233 -19.01 -7.33 -4.30
C GLU A 233 -18.16 -7.08 -5.56
N PRO A 234 -16.86 -6.73 -5.43
CA PRO A 234 -15.94 -6.62 -6.56
C PRO A 234 -16.01 -7.82 -7.49
N PHE A 235 -15.91 -7.55 -8.79
CA PHE A 235 -15.85 -8.52 -9.88
C PHE A 235 -17.09 -9.43 -10.07
N MET A 236 -18.12 -9.27 -9.23
CA MET A 236 -19.40 -9.99 -9.34
C MET A 236 -20.38 -9.29 -10.30
N GLU A 237 -21.02 -10.08 -11.18
CA GLU A 237 -21.98 -9.54 -12.15
C GLU A 237 -23.37 -9.23 -11.54
N GLU A 238 -23.80 -10.05 -10.58
CA GLU A 238 -25.09 -9.93 -9.92
C GLU A 238 -24.92 -9.37 -8.50
N PRO A 239 -25.76 -8.41 -8.07
CA PRO A 239 -25.71 -7.91 -6.71
C PRO A 239 -26.51 -8.76 -5.74
N ASP A 240 -26.21 -8.57 -4.46
CA ASP A 240 -27.05 -8.98 -3.36
C ASP A 240 -27.96 -7.85 -2.89
N THR A 241 -29.27 -8.09 -2.95
CA THR A 241 -30.25 -7.16 -2.37
C THR A 241 -30.24 -7.29 -0.85
N ILE A 242 -29.85 -6.23 -0.15
CA ILE A 242 -29.80 -6.20 1.32
C ILE A 242 -31.19 -6.54 1.90
N PRO A 243 -31.31 -7.53 2.79
CA PRO A 243 -32.59 -7.96 3.34
C PRO A 243 -33.14 -6.97 4.36
N GLY A 244 -34.46 -7.00 4.60
CA GLY A 244 -35.05 -6.36 5.79
C GLY A 244 -35.59 -4.92 5.63
N LYS A 245 -35.56 -4.33 4.43
CA LYS A 245 -35.99 -2.93 4.20
C LYS A 245 -37.35 -2.52 4.83
N PRO A 246 -37.51 -1.24 5.23
CA PRO A 246 -36.54 -0.15 5.16
C PRO A 246 -35.42 -0.27 6.19
N TYR A 247 -34.22 0.16 5.81
CA TYR A 247 -33.01 0.06 6.62
C TYR A 247 -32.82 1.28 7.54
N MET A 248 -32.20 1.04 8.70
CA MET A 248 -31.51 2.03 9.51
C MET A 248 -30.03 2.07 9.12
N GLU A 249 -29.34 3.17 9.42
CA GLU A 249 -27.87 3.31 9.27
C GLU A 249 -27.12 2.08 9.79
N SER A 250 -27.36 1.71 11.06
CA SER A 250 -26.72 0.55 11.70
C SER A 250 -26.98 -0.80 11.01
N GLU A 251 -28.12 -0.95 10.32
CA GLU A 251 -28.42 -2.21 9.59
C GLU A 251 -27.67 -2.29 8.26
N LEU A 252 -27.31 -1.14 7.67
CA LEU A 252 -26.47 -1.08 6.48
C LEU A 252 -25.00 -1.31 6.86
N VAL A 253 -24.52 -0.62 7.90
CA VAL A 253 -23.17 -0.80 8.44
C VAL A 253 -22.91 -2.25 8.81
N GLU A 254 -23.79 -2.87 9.62
CA GLU A 254 -23.65 -4.29 10.00
C GLU A 254 -23.67 -5.24 8.78
N TYR A 255 -24.37 -4.89 7.70
CA TYR A 255 -24.35 -5.71 6.49
C TYR A 255 -23.02 -5.59 5.76
N ILE A 256 -22.49 -4.37 5.61
CA ILE A 256 -21.24 -4.12 4.89
C ILE A 256 -20.06 -4.75 5.65
N GLU A 257 -19.98 -4.56 6.98
CA GLU A 257 -18.98 -5.20 7.85
C GLU A 257 -19.04 -6.74 7.83
N GLN A 258 -20.17 -7.34 7.44
CA GLN A 258 -20.28 -8.81 7.31
C GLN A 258 -19.80 -9.33 5.94
N HIS A 259 -19.59 -8.43 4.98
CA HIS A 259 -19.23 -8.73 3.59
C HIS A 259 -18.09 -7.81 3.13
N ASP A 260 -17.26 -7.33 4.06
CA ASP A 260 -16.16 -6.38 3.84
C ASP A 260 -14.90 -7.05 3.29
N ARG A 261 -14.85 -8.39 3.28
CA ARG A 261 -13.82 -9.20 2.65
C ARG A 261 -14.33 -9.88 1.36
N PRO A 262 -14.06 -9.30 0.18
CA PRO A 262 -14.40 -9.91 -1.10
C PRO A 262 -13.63 -11.21 -1.38
N THR A 263 -14.22 -12.05 -2.22
CA THR A 263 -13.61 -13.29 -2.74
C THR A 263 -12.40 -12.97 -3.62
N LEU A 264 -12.49 -11.91 -4.41
CA LEU A 264 -11.39 -11.36 -5.20
C LEU A 264 -11.29 -9.87 -4.92
N ARG A 265 -10.14 -9.42 -4.44
CA ARG A 265 -9.87 -8.02 -4.09
C ARG A 265 -8.60 -7.56 -4.77
N LYS A 266 -8.62 -6.33 -5.32
CA LYS A 266 -7.46 -5.72 -5.96
C LYS A 266 -6.63 -5.01 -4.89
N LEU A 267 -5.31 -5.24 -4.90
CA LEU A 267 -4.40 -4.48 -4.06
C LEU A 267 -4.18 -3.11 -4.70
N GLU A 268 -4.62 -2.06 -4.00
CA GLU A 268 -4.48 -0.67 -4.45
C GLU A 268 -3.54 0.10 -3.51
N PRO A 269 -2.72 1.04 -4.03
CA PRO A 269 -1.75 1.76 -3.20
C PRO A 269 -2.34 2.43 -1.97
N HIS A 270 -3.57 2.96 -2.05
CA HIS A 270 -4.21 3.68 -0.95
C HIS A 270 -4.77 2.78 0.17
N SER A 271 -4.79 1.46 0.01
CA SER A 271 -5.32 0.47 0.98
C SER A 271 -4.43 -0.77 1.11
N MET A 272 -3.18 -0.69 0.64
CA MET A 272 -2.33 -1.86 0.48
C MET A 272 -1.98 -2.55 1.80
N TYR A 273 -1.86 -1.81 2.90
CA TYR A 273 -1.54 -2.39 4.21
C TYR A 273 -2.79 -2.97 4.85
N GLU A 274 -3.93 -2.27 4.77
CA GLU A 274 -5.23 -2.78 5.25
C GLU A 274 -5.55 -4.15 4.63
N ILE A 275 -5.39 -4.28 3.32
CA ILE A 275 -5.65 -5.54 2.59
C ILE A 275 -4.63 -6.63 2.98
N TRP A 276 -3.37 -6.26 3.19
CA TRP A 276 -2.31 -7.21 3.50
C TRP A 276 -2.32 -7.68 4.97
N GLU A 277 -2.80 -6.85 5.89
CA GLU A 277 -2.96 -7.21 7.30
C GLU A 277 -4.23 -8.04 7.55
N ASP A 278 -5.18 -8.03 6.61
CA ASP A 278 -6.42 -8.81 6.68
C ASP A 278 -6.25 -10.26 6.16
N ASP A 279 -5.36 -11.02 6.80
CA ASP A 279 -5.04 -12.42 6.44
C ASP A 279 -6.14 -13.43 6.78
N ILE A 280 -6.01 -14.64 6.20
CA ILE A 280 -6.79 -15.82 6.56
C ILE A 280 -5.83 -16.85 7.15
N ASP A 281 -5.92 -17.03 8.47
CA ASP A 281 -5.13 -18.02 9.21
C ASP A 281 -3.60 -17.89 9.04
N GLY A 282 -3.08 -16.68 8.78
CA GLY A 282 -1.65 -16.39 8.59
C GLY A 282 -1.22 -16.27 7.12
N GLU A 283 -2.13 -16.49 6.16
CA GLU A 283 -1.77 -16.63 4.75
C GLU A 283 -2.63 -15.74 3.83
N HIS A 284 -2.09 -15.48 2.63
CA HIS A 284 -2.82 -14.91 1.51
C HIS A 284 -2.67 -15.76 0.25
N ILE A 285 -3.77 -15.94 -0.48
CA ILE A 285 -3.71 -16.36 -1.89
C ILE A 285 -3.48 -15.09 -2.73
N VAL A 286 -2.34 -15.01 -3.40
CA VAL A 286 -1.89 -13.85 -4.17
C VAL A 286 -1.83 -14.20 -5.65
N ALA A 287 -2.46 -13.39 -6.49
CA ALA A 287 -2.41 -13.49 -7.95
C ALA A 287 -1.77 -12.24 -8.56
N PHE A 288 -0.69 -12.40 -9.31
CA PHE A 288 -0.10 -11.33 -10.11
C PHE A 288 -0.59 -11.39 -11.55
N ALA A 289 -1.14 -10.29 -12.06
CA ALA A 289 -1.49 -10.14 -13.47
C ALA A 289 -1.56 -8.66 -13.86
N GLU A 290 -0.83 -8.30 -14.93
CA GLU A 290 -0.91 -6.97 -15.56
C GLU A 290 -2.19 -6.89 -16.41
N GLU A 291 -3.10 -5.96 -16.10
CA GLU A 291 -4.39 -5.86 -16.81
C GLU A 291 -4.20 -5.48 -18.29
N ASP A 292 -3.18 -4.67 -18.59
CA ASP A 292 -2.88 -4.16 -19.92
C ASP A 292 -2.10 -5.16 -20.81
N ASP A 293 -1.56 -6.24 -20.23
CA ASP A 293 -0.92 -7.33 -20.95
C ASP A 293 -1.95 -8.39 -21.43
N PRO A 294 -1.85 -8.93 -22.67
CA PRO A 294 -2.81 -9.91 -23.15
C PRO A 294 -2.94 -11.19 -22.30
N ASP A 295 -1.82 -11.68 -21.75
CA ASP A 295 -1.80 -12.92 -20.97
C ASP A 295 -2.29 -12.64 -19.54
N GLY A 296 -1.91 -11.49 -18.97
CA GLY A 296 -2.46 -10.98 -17.71
C GLY A 296 -3.97 -10.77 -17.76
N PHE A 297 -4.49 -10.17 -18.84
CA PHE A 297 -5.94 -10.02 -19.04
C PHE A 297 -6.67 -11.37 -19.17
N GLU A 298 -6.09 -12.34 -19.90
CA GLU A 298 -6.67 -13.68 -20.02
C GLU A 298 -6.71 -14.37 -18.65
N PHE A 299 -5.64 -14.30 -17.86
CA PHE A 299 -5.59 -14.84 -16.50
C PHE A 299 -6.63 -14.22 -15.58
N LEU A 300 -6.74 -12.90 -15.62
CA LEU A 300 -7.66 -12.15 -14.78
C LEU A 300 -9.12 -12.55 -15.04
N GLU A 301 -9.50 -12.81 -16.29
CA GLU A 301 -10.85 -13.29 -16.60
C GLU A 301 -11.11 -14.71 -16.06
N ILE A 302 -10.11 -15.58 -16.05
CA ILE A 302 -10.18 -16.91 -15.41
C ILE A 302 -10.33 -16.75 -13.89
N LEU A 303 -9.53 -15.86 -13.27
CA LEU A 303 -9.58 -15.58 -11.84
C LEU A 303 -10.96 -15.06 -11.41
N LYS A 304 -11.54 -14.13 -12.19
CA LYS A 304 -12.90 -13.64 -11.98
C LYS A 304 -13.96 -14.72 -12.13
N GLU A 305 -13.78 -15.68 -13.05
CA GLU A 305 -14.68 -16.84 -13.19
C GLU A 305 -14.63 -17.72 -11.94
N VAL A 306 -13.43 -18.10 -11.48
CA VAL A 306 -13.25 -18.92 -10.28
C VAL A 306 -13.78 -18.22 -9.02
N ALA A 307 -13.52 -16.93 -8.87
CA ALA A 307 -14.05 -16.13 -7.76
C ALA A 307 -15.59 -16.11 -7.74
N ARG A 308 -16.24 -15.95 -8.90
CA ARG A 308 -17.71 -15.98 -9.00
C ARG A 308 -18.29 -17.34 -8.63
N ASP A 309 -17.65 -18.42 -9.06
CA ASP A 309 -18.13 -19.77 -8.78
C ASP A 309 -17.94 -20.15 -7.29
N ASN A 310 -17.02 -19.47 -6.59
CA ASN A 310 -16.67 -19.72 -5.19
C ASN A 310 -17.02 -18.59 -4.20
N THR A 311 -17.81 -17.59 -4.62
CA THR A 311 -18.17 -16.41 -3.81
C THR A 311 -18.87 -16.72 -2.49
N ASP A 312 -19.54 -17.87 -2.38
CA ASP A 312 -20.20 -18.31 -1.14
C ASP A 312 -19.21 -18.91 -0.11
N ASN A 313 -17.92 -19.03 -0.42
CA ASN A 313 -16.90 -19.61 0.46
C ASN A 313 -16.21 -18.53 1.32
N PRO A 314 -16.53 -18.42 2.62
CA PRO A 314 -15.98 -17.36 3.48
C PRO A 314 -14.49 -17.53 3.80
N ASN A 315 -13.89 -18.67 3.46
CA ASN A 315 -12.48 -18.94 3.67
C ASN A 315 -11.64 -18.66 2.41
N LEU A 316 -12.27 -18.20 1.31
CA LEU A 316 -11.57 -17.84 0.09
C LEU A 316 -11.52 -16.32 -0.05
N SER A 317 -10.31 -15.77 -0.06
CA SER A 317 -10.05 -14.40 -0.51
C SER A 317 -8.74 -14.37 -1.28
N ILE A 318 -8.79 -13.88 -2.51
CA ILE A 318 -7.65 -13.79 -3.41
C ILE A 318 -7.30 -12.32 -3.56
N ILE A 319 -6.04 -11.97 -3.31
CA ILE A 319 -5.49 -10.65 -3.58
C ILE A 319 -4.94 -10.65 -5.01
N TRP A 320 -5.59 -9.92 -5.91
CA TRP A 320 -5.02 -9.61 -7.22
C TRP A 320 -4.11 -8.38 -7.11
N ILE A 321 -2.88 -8.52 -7.57
CA ILE A 321 -1.90 -7.44 -7.67
C ILE A 321 -1.59 -7.22 -9.15
N ASP A 322 -1.84 -6.00 -9.62
CA ASP A 322 -1.27 -5.53 -10.87
C ASP A 322 0.15 -4.99 -10.61
N PRO A 323 1.22 -5.63 -11.14
CA PRO A 323 2.60 -5.19 -10.91
C PRO A 323 2.86 -3.74 -11.32
N ASP A 324 2.12 -3.19 -12.30
CA ASP A 324 2.29 -1.83 -12.79
C ASP A 324 1.87 -0.77 -11.76
N ASN A 325 1.00 -1.12 -10.81
CA ASN A 325 0.61 -0.26 -9.70
C ASN A 325 1.73 -0.13 -8.64
N PHE A 326 2.67 -1.08 -8.59
CA PHE A 326 3.71 -1.15 -7.57
C PHE A 326 5.12 -1.34 -8.16
N PRO A 327 5.58 -0.46 -9.05
CA PRO A 327 6.83 -0.66 -9.79
C PRO A 327 8.09 -0.73 -8.89
N LEU A 328 8.01 -0.18 -7.66
CA LEU A 328 9.09 -0.24 -6.68
C LEU A 328 9.15 -1.59 -5.93
N LEU A 329 8.05 -2.34 -5.89
CA LEU A 329 7.96 -3.65 -5.23
C LEU A 329 8.22 -4.82 -6.18
N VAL A 330 8.06 -4.65 -7.49
CA VAL A 330 8.34 -5.70 -8.49
C VAL A 330 9.70 -6.39 -8.28
N PRO A 331 10.85 -5.67 -8.18
CA PRO A 331 12.14 -6.33 -7.95
C PRO A 331 12.30 -6.97 -6.56
N TYR A 332 11.48 -6.55 -5.60
CA TYR A 332 11.42 -7.17 -4.28
C TYR A 332 10.65 -8.49 -4.36
N TRP A 333 9.48 -8.52 -4.97
CA TRP A 333 8.66 -9.72 -5.12
C TRP A 333 9.36 -10.80 -5.97
N GLU A 334 9.91 -10.46 -7.14
CA GLU A 334 10.66 -11.42 -7.97
C GLU A 334 11.82 -12.08 -7.21
N ARG A 335 12.51 -11.32 -6.35
CA ARG A 335 13.63 -11.83 -5.55
C ARG A 335 13.19 -12.66 -4.34
N THR A 336 12.11 -12.25 -3.70
CA THR A 336 11.61 -12.88 -2.47
C THR A 336 10.92 -14.19 -2.81
N PHE A 337 9.96 -14.12 -3.73
CA PHE A 337 9.12 -15.24 -4.16
C PHE A 337 9.76 -16.10 -5.26
N ARG A 338 10.87 -15.64 -5.87
CA ARG A 338 11.59 -16.34 -6.95
C ARG A 338 10.72 -16.63 -8.19
N ILE A 339 9.78 -15.75 -8.46
CA ILE A 339 8.88 -15.75 -9.62
C ILE A 339 9.31 -14.73 -10.68
N ASP A 340 8.79 -14.87 -11.90
CA ASP A 340 8.94 -13.90 -12.99
C ASP A 340 7.62 -13.14 -13.16
N LEU A 341 7.60 -11.85 -12.83
CA LEU A 341 6.41 -11.01 -12.91
C LEU A 341 6.15 -10.47 -14.33
N SER A 342 6.93 -10.89 -15.33
CA SER A 342 6.59 -10.65 -16.74
C SER A 342 5.53 -11.61 -17.28
N SER A 343 5.14 -12.62 -16.50
CA SER A 343 4.04 -13.55 -16.77
C SER A 343 3.08 -13.59 -15.57
N PRO A 344 1.81 -13.97 -15.76
CA PRO A 344 0.87 -14.14 -14.65
C PRO A 344 1.36 -15.16 -13.63
N GLN A 345 1.07 -14.95 -12.35
CA GLN A 345 1.45 -15.83 -11.24
C GLN A 345 0.27 -16.01 -10.28
N ILE A 346 0.13 -17.17 -9.63
CA ILE A 346 -0.73 -17.33 -8.45
C ILE A 346 -0.05 -18.25 -7.43
N GLY A 347 -0.13 -17.88 -6.16
CA GLY A 347 0.54 -18.58 -5.08
C GLY A 347 -0.08 -18.29 -3.72
N VAL A 348 0.44 -18.98 -2.71
CA VAL A 348 0.15 -18.73 -1.29
C VAL A 348 1.37 -18.09 -0.67
N VAL A 349 1.17 -17.07 0.15
CA VAL A 349 2.22 -16.34 0.87
C VAL A 349 1.91 -16.33 2.36
N ASP A 350 2.85 -16.80 3.19
CA ASP A 350 2.80 -16.65 4.64
C ASP A 350 3.14 -15.19 5.03
N VAL A 351 2.35 -14.60 5.92
CA VAL A 351 2.52 -13.19 6.31
C VAL A 351 3.61 -12.96 7.36
N GLU A 352 4.00 -13.98 8.14
CA GLU A 352 4.99 -13.88 9.20
C GLU A 352 6.43 -13.85 8.66
N ASP A 353 6.75 -14.68 7.67
CA ASP A 353 8.11 -14.81 7.14
C ASP A 353 8.27 -14.65 5.62
N ALA A 354 7.16 -14.47 4.91
CA ALA A 354 7.08 -14.34 3.45
C ALA A 354 7.58 -15.57 2.68
N ASP A 355 7.52 -16.77 3.28
CA ASP A 355 7.60 -18.01 2.52
C ASP A 355 6.40 -18.15 1.58
N SER A 356 6.58 -18.86 0.48
CA SER A 356 5.56 -18.93 -0.56
C SER A 356 5.69 -20.14 -1.47
N VAL A 357 4.53 -20.64 -1.90
CA VAL A 357 4.39 -21.69 -2.92
C VAL A 357 3.56 -21.17 -4.07
N TRP A 358 4.00 -21.42 -5.31
CA TRP A 358 3.40 -20.87 -6.53
C TRP A 358 2.94 -21.99 -7.46
N MET A 359 1.79 -21.80 -8.12
CA MET A 359 1.28 -22.72 -9.13
C MET A 359 2.25 -22.79 -10.31
N GLU A 360 2.68 -23.99 -10.69
CA GLU A 360 3.49 -24.18 -11.89
C GLU A 360 2.64 -23.89 -13.14
N MET A 361 3.03 -22.88 -13.90
CA MET A 361 2.44 -22.52 -15.19
C MET A 361 3.51 -22.59 -16.28
N ASP A 362 3.16 -23.18 -17.44
CA ASP A 362 4.07 -23.25 -18.58
C ASP A 362 4.07 -21.90 -19.32
N ASP A 363 5.17 -21.14 -19.20
CA ASP A 363 5.39 -19.72 -19.57
C ASP A 363 4.95 -19.24 -20.98
N ASP A 364 4.48 -20.11 -21.89
CA ASP A 364 4.31 -19.73 -23.31
C ASP A 364 3.12 -20.37 -24.06
N ASP A 365 2.43 -21.40 -23.56
CA ASP A 365 1.50 -22.17 -24.42
C ASP A 365 0.12 -22.55 -23.83
N ASP A 366 -0.11 -22.58 -22.50
CA ASP A 366 -1.44 -22.92 -21.94
C ASP A 366 -1.66 -22.30 -20.54
N MET A 367 -2.43 -21.22 -20.46
CA MET A 367 -3.00 -20.70 -19.20
C MET A 367 -3.86 -21.78 -18.53
N PRO A 368 -3.91 -21.84 -17.17
CA PRO A 368 -4.77 -22.80 -16.50
C PRO A 368 -6.23 -22.53 -16.86
N THR A 369 -7.00 -23.60 -17.04
CA THR A 369 -8.46 -23.47 -17.12
C THR A 369 -9.04 -23.10 -15.76
N ALA A 370 -10.25 -22.55 -15.72
CA ALA A 370 -10.95 -22.27 -14.46
C ALA A 370 -11.06 -23.52 -13.57
N ASP A 371 -11.33 -24.69 -14.15
CA ASP A 371 -11.39 -25.98 -13.42
C ASP A 371 -10.02 -26.36 -12.79
N GLU A 372 -8.90 -26.08 -13.48
CA GLU A 372 -7.55 -26.38 -12.96
C GLU A 372 -7.15 -25.41 -11.85
N LEU A 373 -7.49 -24.12 -12.00
CA LEU A 373 -7.25 -23.11 -10.98
C LEU A 373 -8.12 -23.35 -9.74
N GLU A 374 -9.40 -23.70 -9.92
CA GLU A 374 -10.30 -24.05 -8.82
C GLU A 374 -9.77 -25.26 -8.03
N GLN A 375 -9.30 -26.31 -8.72
CA GLN A 375 -8.70 -27.46 -8.03
C GLN A 375 -7.44 -27.08 -7.23
N TRP A 376 -6.57 -26.25 -7.78
CA TRP A 376 -5.37 -25.79 -7.07
C TRP A 376 -5.74 -24.99 -5.81
N ILE A 377 -6.74 -24.11 -5.90
CA ILE A 377 -7.26 -23.37 -4.74
C ILE A 377 -7.91 -24.32 -3.73
N GLU A 378 -8.67 -25.34 -4.15
CA GLU A 378 -9.22 -26.35 -3.25
C GLU A 378 -8.13 -27.09 -2.46
N ASP A 379 -7.01 -27.41 -3.12
CA ASP A 379 -5.85 -28.08 -2.52
C ASP A 379 -5.11 -27.16 -1.52
N VAL A 380 -5.05 -25.84 -1.79
CA VAL A 380 -4.58 -24.84 -0.81
C VAL A 380 -5.51 -24.79 0.40
N LEU A 381 -6.82 -24.63 0.18
CA LEU A 381 -7.80 -24.50 1.27
C LEU A 381 -7.96 -25.78 2.10
N SER A 382 -7.56 -26.94 1.58
CA SER A 382 -7.52 -28.20 2.34
C SER A 382 -6.23 -28.37 3.15
N GLY A 383 -5.21 -27.54 2.92
CA GLY A 383 -3.86 -27.68 3.44
C GLY A 383 -3.07 -28.80 2.77
N ASP A 384 -3.43 -29.21 1.55
CA ASP A 384 -2.62 -30.12 0.74
C ASP A 384 -1.49 -29.37 0.01
N ILE A 385 -1.61 -28.04 -0.13
CA ILE A 385 -0.58 -27.10 -0.59
C ILE A 385 -0.42 -26.04 0.50
N ASP A 386 0.75 -26.00 1.13
CA ASP A 386 1.06 -25.12 2.25
C ASP A 386 2.57 -24.75 2.17
N PRO A 387 2.94 -23.46 2.28
CA PRO A 387 4.35 -23.04 2.33
C PRO A 387 5.17 -23.73 3.42
N ASP A 388 4.57 -24.08 4.57
CA ASP A 388 5.25 -24.66 5.73
C ASP A 388 5.55 -26.18 5.59
N ASP A 389 4.94 -26.86 4.61
CA ASP A 389 4.97 -28.34 4.50
C ASP A 389 6.26 -28.91 3.85
N ASP A 390 7.18 -28.06 3.40
CA ASP A 390 8.43 -28.46 2.72
C ASP A 390 9.51 -29.04 3.66
N ASP A 391 9.31 -28.99 4.99
CA ASP A 391 10.33 -29.36 5.99
C ASP A 391 10.33 -30.84 6.44
N ASP A 392 9.37 -31.68 6.03
CA ASP A 392 9.16 -33.03 6.63
C ASP A 392 9.47 -34.25 5.72
N ASN A 393 10.03 -34.08 4.52
CA ASN A 393 10.31 -35.20 3.59
C ASN A 393 11.79 -35.43 3.20
N GLU A 394 12.74 -35.11 4.08
CA GLU A 394 14.04 -35.81 4.09
C GLU A 394 13.93 -37.12 4.89
N GLU A 395 13.12 -38.09 4.43
CA GLU A 395 13.29 -39.47 4.89
C GLU A 395 14.62 -40.01 4.35
N GLU A 396 15.62 -40.04 5.23
CA GLU A 396 16.87 -40.78 5.06
C GLU A 396 16.57 -42.26 4.72
N GLU A 397 16.61 -42.62 3.43
CA GLU A 397 16.82 -44.02 3.02
C GLU A 397 18.33 -44.34 3.00
N ASP A 398 18.92 -44.39 4.19
CA ASP A 398 20.18 -45.09 4.44
C ASP A 398 19.91 -46.52 4.95
N ASP A 399 20.63 -47.46 4.33
CA ASP A 399 20.94 -48.84 4.75
C ASP A 399 19.83 -49.90 4.77
N ASP A 400 19.74 -50.66 3.66
CA ASP A 400 19.56 -52.11 3.76
C ASP A 400 20.61 -52.87 2.91
N ASP A 401 21.64 -53.24 3.66
CA ASP A 401 22.70 -54.23 3.43
C ASP A 401 22.11 -55.58 3.00
N ASP A 402 22.33 -56.03 1.76
CA ASP A 402 22.35 -57.47 1.49
C ASP A 402 23.21 -57.88 0.27
N ASN A 403 24.37 -58.44 0.63
CA ASN A 403 25.15 -59.46 -0.06
C ASN A 403 24.56 -60.01 -1.38
N ASP A 404 25.32 -59.89 -2.46
CA ASP A 404 25.66 -61.11 -3.21
C ASP A 404 27.05 -61.06 -3.84
N LYS A 405 27.74 -62.16 -3.62
CA LYS A 405 29.09 -62.48 -4.10
C LYS A 405 29.00 -62.87 -5.57
N ASP A 406 29.99 -62.47 -6.36
CA ASP A 406 30.86 -63.43 -7.05
C ASP A 406 31.94 -62.70 -7.87
N ASP A 407 33.17 -62.83 -7.38
CA ASP A 407 34.42 -63.16 -8.09
C ASP A 407 34.47 -62.99 -9.62
N ASP A 408 35.38 -62.16 -10.13
CA ASP A 408 36.64 -62.64 -10.75
C ASP A 408 37.51 -61.50 -11.34
N LYS A 409 38.64 -61.26 -10.67
CA LYS A 409 40.03 -61.03 -11.15
C LYS A 409 40.27 -60.58 -12.60
N GLU A 410 41.13 -59.58 -12.80
CA GLU A 410 42.58 -59.68 -13.06
C GLU A 410 43.13 -58.23 -13.12
N GLU A 411 44.04 -57.85 -12.22
CA GLU A 411 45.50 -57.73 -12.41
C GLU A 411 45.95 -56.54 -13.27
N ASP A 412 46.83 -55.75 -12.65
CA ASP A 412 47.98 -54.99 -13.18
C ASP A 412 47.93 -53.54 -12.66
N ASP A 413 48.50 -53.26 -11.48
CA ASP A 413 49.94 -53.06 -11.17
C ASP A 413 50.49 -51.72 -11.69
N ASP A 414 51.18 -51.06 -10.74
CA ASP A 414 52.26 -50.09 -10.90
C ASP A 414 51.84 -48.66 -11.34
N ASP A 415 52.34 -47.57 -10.77
CA ASP A 415 53.26 -47.28 -9.66
C ASP A 415 53.44 -45.75 -9.72
N ASP A 416 53.99 -45.18 -8.65
CA ASP A 416 54.78 -43.94 -8.63
C ASP A 416 54.03 -42.61 -8.83
N ASP A 417 54.35 -41.52 -8.15
CA ASP A 417 55.10 -41.18 -6.95
C ASP A 417 55.05 -39.64 -6.92
N ASP A 418 55.47 -39.08 -5.79
CA ASP A 418 55.91 -37.71 -5.56
C ASP A 418 54.78 -36.67 -5.33
N ASP A 419 54.52 -36.29 -4.08
CA ASP A 419 55.35 -35.48 -3.16
C ASP A 419 55.56 -34.04 -3.64
N ASP A 420 55.16 -33.13 -2.75
CA ASP A 420 55.75 -31.82 -2.41
C ASP A 420 54.60 -30.94 -1.90
N ASP A 421 54.29 -30.98 -0.60
CA ASP A 421 54.96 -30.18 0.45
C ASP A 421 55.22 -28.73 -0.02
N ASP A 422 54.51 -27.77 0.58
CA ASP A 422 55.22 -26.78 1.39
C ASP A 422 54.20 -26.00 2.23
N ASP A 423 54.27 -26.35 3.50
CA ASP A 423 53.83 -25.67 4.70
C ASP A 423 54.31 -24.21 4.80
N ASP A 424 53.58 -23.50 5.67
CA ASP A 424 54.09 -22.55 6.65
C ASP A 424 54.54 -21.13 6.26
N ASP A 425 53.97 -20.21 7.03
CA ASP A 425 54.61 -19.12 7.78
C ASP A 425 53.82 -17.81 7.58
N ASP A 426 52.96 -17.43 8.51
CA ASP A 426 53.24 -16.88 9.85
C ASP A 426 53.48 -15.37 9.84
N ASP A 427 52.97 -14.78 10.93
CA ASP A 427 53.36 -13.55 11.59
C ASP A 427 52.85 -12.22 10.98
N ASP A 428 51.89 -11.57 11.63
CA ASP A 428 51.95 -10.88 12.93
C ASP A 428 52.46 -9.44 12.79
N ASP A 429 52.03 -8.66 13.78
CA ASP A 429 52.46 -7.33 14.19
C ASP A 429 51.76 -6.15 13.49
N ASP A 430 51.35 -5.10 14.19
CA ASP A 430 51.05 -4.79 15.59
C ASP A 430 50.93 -3.25 15.60
N ASP A 431 50.27 -2.72 16.62
CA ASP A 431 50.61 -1.48 17.30
C ASP A 431 50.46 -0.14 16.53
N ASP A 432 49.53 0.74 16.90
CA ASP A 432 49.35 1.46 18.18
C ASP A 432 49.86 2.90 18.01
N ASP A 433 49.10 3.81 18.63
CA ASP A 433 49.60 5.00 19.32
C ASP A 433 50.25 6.11 18.45
N ASP A 434 50.15 7.39 18.74
CA ASP A 434 49.51 8.15 19.79
C ASP A 434 49.71 9.63 19.39
N ASP A 435 48.85 10.46 19.96
CA ASP A 435 49.23 11.71 20.62
C ASP A 435 49.67 12.98 19.87
N ASP A 436 49.13 14.05 20.47
CA ASP A 436 49.79 15.32 20.81
C ASP A 436 49.99 16.32 19.64
N ASP A 437 49.70 17.60 19.79
CA ASP A 437 49.48 18.39 20.99
C ASP A 437 49.17 19.84 20.54
N ASP A 438 48.85 20.67 21.53
CA ASP A 438 49.16 22.11 21.59
C ASP A 438 48.30 23.07 20.74
N ASP A 439 47.85 24.20 21.26
CA ASP A 439 47.81 24.81 22.59
C ASP A 439 47.17 26.19 22.38
N ASP A 440 46.81 26.84 23.49
CA ASP A 440 46.79 28.30 23.68
C ASP A 440 45.71 29.13 22.94
N ASP A 441 45.07 30.12 23.54
CA ASP A 441 44.93 30.62 24.91
C ASP A 441 44.03 31.87 24.76
N ASP A 442 43.60 32.43 25.89
CA ASP A 442 43.20 33.83 26.08
C ASP A 442 41.85 34.28 25.46
N ASP A 443 41.00 35.05 26.11
CA ASP A 443 40.86 35.57 27.48
C ASP A 443 39.62 36.49 27.40
N ASP A 444 38.99 36.74 28.56
CA ASP A 444 38.29 37.98 28.92
C ASP A 444 37.03 38.38 28.10
N ASP A 445 35.97 38.96 28.63
CA ASP A 445 35.52 39.37 29.97
C ASP A 445 34.16 40.06 29.71
N ASP A 446 33.36 40.22 30.76
CA ASP A 446 32.35 41.29 30.92
C ASP A 446 31.10 41.25 30.00
N ASP A 447 29.89 41.58 30.40
CA ASP A 447 29.26 42.01 31.65
C ASP A 447 27.77 42.21 31.28
N ASP A 448 26.90 42.25 32.30
CA ASP A 448 25.67 43.05 32.35
C ASP A 448 24.51 42.69 31.39
N ASP A 449 23.24 42.83 31.72
CA ASP A 449 22.42 43.02 32.92
C ASP A 449 21.00 43.18 32.32
N ASP A 450 19.96 42.99 33.14
CA ASP A 450 18.65 43.65 33.00
C ASP A 450 17.75 43.28 31.80
N ASP A 451 16.43 43.42 31.83
CA ASP A 451 15.38 43.33 32.84
C ASP A 451 14.09 43.50 31.98
N ASP A 452 12.99 42.98 32.49
CA ASP A 452 11.64 43.56 32.39
C ASP A 452 10.79 43.62 31.08
N GLU A 453 9.52 43.27 31.37
CA GLU A 453 8.21 43.55 30.73
C GLU A 453 7.68 42.69 29.57
#